data_AF-A0AAV4RJT5-F1
#
_entry.id   AF-A0AAV4RJT5-F1
#
_cell.length_a   1.000
_cell.length_b   1.000
_cell.length_c   1.000
_cell.angle_alpha   90.00
_cell.angle_beta   90.00
_cell.angle_gamma   90.00
#
_symmetry.space_group_name_H-M   'P 1'
#
loop_
_entity.id
_entity.type
_entity.pdbx_description
1 polymer ?
#
loop_
_entity_poly.entity_id
_entity_poly.type
_entity_poly.pdbx_seq_one_letter_code
_entity_poly.pdbx_strand_id
1 'polypeptide(L)'
;MDMLEILEKIYYDAKEPGSFGGVKRLSEANCFKKSQVRKFLSGEDPYSLHFPVRYEFQRRKTIAYGVNELWQSDLVDWTKIVTV
;
A
#
# COMPACT_ATOMS: atom_id res chain seq x y z
N MET A 1 -28.64 -12.18 -10.77
CA MET A 1 -27.73 -11.03 -10.66
C MET A 1 -26.54 -11.52 -9.90
N ASP A 2 -25.40 -11.56 -10.56
CA ASP A 2 -24.18 -12.06 -9.92
C ASP A 2 -23.72 -11.08 -8.84
N MET A 3 -23.11 -11.60 -7.78
CA MET A 3 -22.62 -10.80 -6.66
C MET A 3 -21.67 -9.67 -7.10
N LEU A 4 -20.89 -9.91 -8.16
CA LEU A 4 -19.97 -8.94 -8.74
C LEU A 4 -20.70 -7.74 -9.36
N GLU A 5 -21.78 -7.98 -10.11
CA GLU A 5 -22.58 -6.92 -10.74
C GLU A 5 -23.23 -6.00 -9.69
N ILE A 6 -23.62 -6.57 -8.55
CA ILE A 6 -24.21 -5.80 -7.44
C ILE A 6 -23.13 -4.92 -6.80
N LEU A 7 -21.94 -5.48 -6.54
CA LEU A 7 -20.80 -4.77 -5.98
C LEU A 7 -20.31 -3.62 -6.88
N GLU A 8 -20.26 -3.85 -8.19
CA GLU A 8 -19.86 -2.85 -9.17
C GLU A 8 -20.83 -1.65 -9.17
N LYS A 9 -22.14 -1.91 -9.24
CA LYS A 9 -23.14 -0.84 -9.19
C LYS A 9 -23.05 0.02 -7.93
N ILE A 10 -22.83 -0.61 -6.78
CA ILE A 10 -22.77 0.09 -5.49
C ILE A 10 -21.44 0.83 -5.32
N TYR A 11 -20.33 0.26 -5.83
CA TYR A 11 -19.01 0.87 -5.69
C TYR A 11 -18.91 2.20 -6.47
N TYR A 12 -19.48 2.25 -7.68
CA TYR A 12 -19.44 3.42 -8.55
C TYR A 12 -20.57 4.45 -8.30
N ASP A 13 -21.60 4.12 -7.52
CA ASP A 13 -22.66 5.08 -7.19
C ASP A 13 -22.26 5.98 -6.01
N ALA A 14 -22.00 7.25 -6.30
CA ALA A 14 -21.60 8.26 -5.30
C ALA A 14 -22.64 8.51 -4.19
N LYS A 15 -23.89 8.07 -4.35
CA LYS A 15 -24.94 8.21 -3.33
C LYS A 15 -24.87 7.15 -2.25
N GLU A 16 -24.27 6.00 -2.55
CA GLU A 16 -24.24 4.86 -1.63
C GLU A 16 -23.14 5.00 -0.58
N PRO A 17 -23.42 4.66 0.70
CA PRO A 17 -22.41 4.66 1.74
C PRO A 17 -21.33 3.62 1.43
N GLY A 18 -20.10 4.07 1.16
CA GLY A 18 -18.97 3.19 0.82
C GLY A 18 -18.51 3.24 -0.63
N SER A 19 -19.14 4.10 -1.46
CA SER A 19 -18.65 4.45 -2.80
C SER A 19 -17.20 4.89 -2.79
N PHE A 20 -16.41 4.40 -3.76
CA PHE A 20 -14.95 4.59 -3.86
C PHE A 20 -14.20 4.37 -2.55
N GLY A 21 -14.79 3.61 -1.62
CA GLY A 21 -14.29 3.41 -0.28
C GLY A 21 -13.33 2.23 -0.18
N GLY A 22 -12.85 2.01 1.03
CA GLY A 22 -12.05 0.83 1.35
C GLY A 22 -12.90 -0.41 1.65
N VAL A 23 -12.25 -1.58 1.71
CA VAL A 23 -12.85 -2.89 2.04
C VAL A 23 -13.76 -2.84 3.26
N LYS A 24 -13.38 -2.10 4.31
CA LYS A 24 -14.15 -1.98 5.54
C LYS A 24 -15.51 -1.32 5.30
N ARG A 25 -15.52 -0.15 4.66
CA ARG A 25 -16.74 0.63 4.39
C ARG A 25 -17.71 -0.14 3.49
N LEU A 26 -17.20 -0.73 2.41
CA LEU A 26 -18.01 -1.49 1.47
C LEU A 26 -18.57 -2.79 2.07
N SER A 27 -17.82 -3.45 2.95
CA SER A 27 -18.25 -4.65 3.68
C SER A 27 -19.32 -4.33 4.73
N GLU A 28 -19.20 -3.20 5.42
CA GLU A 28 -20.17 -2.74 6.42
C GLU A 28 -21.49 -2.30 5.79
N ALA A 29 -21.44 -1.60 4.64
CA ALA A 29 -22.65 -1.14 3.94
C ALA A 29 -23.47 -2.29 3.32
N ASN A 30 -22.79 -3.32 2.81
CA ASN A 30 -23.44 -4.39 2.03
C ASN A 30 -23.48 -5.75 2.72
N CYS A 31 -23.06 -5.84 3.99
CA CYS A 31 -22.99 -7.09 4.77
C CYS A 31 -22.22 -8.24 4.09
N PHE A 32 -21.35 -7.95 3.11
CA PHE A 32 -20.54 -8.96 2.43
C PHE A 32 -19.30 -9.33 3.24
N LYS A 33 -18.82 -10.56 3.06
CA LYS A 33 -17.56 -11.01 3.66
C LYS A 33 -16.40 -10.17 3.11
N LYS A 34 -15.56 -9.66 4.02
CA LYS A 34 -14.36 -8.86 3.69
C LYS A 34 -13.45 -9.52 2.65
N SER A 35 -13.36 -10.85 2.65
CA SER A 35 -12.53 -11.60 1.69
C SER A 35 -13.04 -11.50 0.24
N GLN A 36 -14.35 -11.50 0.03
CA GLN A 36 -14.98 -11.37 -1.29
C GLN A 36 -14.84 -9.93 -1.80
N VAL A 37 -15.14 -8.96 -0.93
CA VAL A 37 -14.98 -7.52 -1.22
C VAL A 37 -13.52 -7.20 -1.58
N ARG A 38 -12.55 -7.77 -0.86
CA ARG A 38 -11.13 -7.58 -1.17
C ARG A 38 -10.75 -8.11 -2.54
N LYS A 39 -11.25 -9.29 -2.93
CA LYS A 39 -11.00 -9.87 -4.25
C LYS A 39 -11.57 -9.00 -5.37
N PHE A 40 -12.78 -8.46 -5.18
CA PHE A 40 -13.39 -7.52 -6.11
C PHE A 40 -12.55 -6.24 -6.23
N LEU A 41 -12.30 -5.56 -5.11
CA LEU A 41 -11.58 -4.29 -5.10
C LEU A 41 -10.14 -4.40 -5.64
N SER A 42 -9.49 -5.55 -5.49
CA SER A 42 -8.18 -5.80 -6.09
C SER A 42 -8.15 -5.78 -7.62
N GLY A 43 -9.29 -5.95 -8.30
CA GLY A 43 -9.42 -5.82 -9.75
C GLY A 43 -9.84 -4.42 -10.21
N GLU A 44 -10.26 -3.56 -9.29
CA GLU A 44 -10.74 -2.23 -9.60
C GLU A 44 -9.58 -1.22 -9.67
N ASP A 45 -9.43 -0.54 -10.80
CA ASP A 45 -8.42 0.50 -11.03
C ASP A 45 -8.46 1.63 -9.98
N PRO A 46 -9.64 2.21 -9.62
CA PRO A 46 -9.71 3.32 -8.67
C PRO A 46 -9.19 2.93 -7.28
N TYR A 47 -9.47 1.69 -6.88
CA TYR A 47 -9.01 1.17 -5.59
C TYR A 47 -7.50 0.96 -5.61
N SER A 48 -6.97 0.33 -6.66
CA SER A 48 -5.57 -0.07 -6.74
C SER A 48 -4.60 1.12 -6.88
N LEU A 49 -5.01 2.19 -7.57
CA LEU A 49 -4.16 3.33 -7.89
C LEU A 49 -3.57 4.03 -6.66
N HIS A 50 -4.32 4.12 -5.57
CA HIS A 50 -3.91 4.85 -4.36
C HIS A 50 -3.13 4.00 -3.35
N PHE A 51 -3.09 2.67 -3.52
CA PHE A 51 -2.32 1.83 -2.61
C PHE A 51 -0.84 1.87 -3.00
N PRO A 52 0.05 2.31 -2.08
CA PRO A 52 1.48 2.23 -2.34
C PRO A 52 1.88 0.75 -2.42
N VAL A 53 2.44 0.35 -3.55
CA VAL A 53 3.03 -0.99 -3.69
C VAL A 53 4.34 -1.02 -2.89
N ARG A 54 4.34 -1.78 -1.79
CA ARG A 54 5.54 -1.96 -0.96
C ARG A 54 6.26 -3.23 -1.39
N TYR A 55 7.41 -3.07 -2.00
CA TYR A 55 8.30 -4.18 -2.32
C TYR A 55 9.34 -4.36 -1.22
N GLU A 56 9.48 -5.59 -0.73
CA GLU A 56 10.61 -5.97 0.12
C GLU A 56 11.80 -6.34 -0.76
N PHE A 57 12.64 -5.36 -1.04
CA PHE A 57 13.90 -5.62 -1.73
C PHE A 57 14.89 -6.27 -0.78
N GLN A 58 15.60 -7.31 -1.22
CA GLN A 58 16.75 -7.82 -0.48
C GLN A 58 17.82 -6.73 -0.38
N ARG A 59 18.01 -6.21 0.83
CA ARG A 59 19.07 -5.24 1.16
C ARG A 59 20.12 -5.92 2.02
N ARG A 60 21.37 -5.49 1.90
CA ARG A 60 22.41 -5.88 2.86
C ARG A 60 22.01 -5.37 4.24
N LYS A 61 22.20 -6.19 5.27
CA LYS A 61 21.96 -5.77 6.65
C LYS A 61 23.00 -4.71 7.03
N THR A 62 22.55 -3.53 7.44
CA THR A 62 23.40 -2.53 8.09
C THR A 62 23.57 -2.90 9.56
N ILE A 63 24.81 -3.11 9.98
CA ILE A 63 25.17 -3.40 11.37
C ILE A 63 25.77 -2.11 11.94
N ALA A 64 25.27 -1.66 13.09
CA ALA A 64 25.81 -0.54 13.85
C ALA A 64 26.09 -1.03 15.28
N TYR A 65 27.31 -0.79 15.77
CA TYR A 65 27.77 -1.19 17.09
C TYR A 65 27.46 -0.13 18.16
N GLY A 66 27.25 1.13 17.76
CA GLY A 66 26.95 2.22 18.69
C GLY A 66 26.12 3.36 18.08
N VAL A 67 25.67 4.27 18.96
CA VAL A 67 24.98 5.50 18.55
C VAL A 67 25.94 6.39 17.74
N ASN A 68 25.48 6.92 16.61
CA ASN A 68 26.21 7.82 15.70
C ASN A 68 27.36 7.21 14.90
N GLU A 69 27.57 5.89 14.92
CA GLU A 69 28.63 5.25 14.13
C GLU A 69 28.35 5.35 12.62
N LEU A 70 27.09 5.15 12.23
CA LEU A 70 26.69 5.25 10.82
C LEU A 70 26.88 6.67 10.26
N TRP A 71 26.78 7.71 11.10
CA TRP A 71 26.99 9.10 10.68
C TRP A 71 28.46 9.41 10.37
N GLN A 72 29.41 8.72 11.02
CA GLN A 72 30.83 8.86 10.72
C GLN A 72 31.19 8.21 9.38
N SER A 73 30.54 7.08 9.04
CA SER A 73 30.72 6.43 7.73
C SER A 73 30.39 7.37 6.59
N ASP A 74 29.31 8.15 6.71
CA ASP A 74 28.93 9.14 5.72
C ASP A 74 30.03 10.19 5.52
N LEU A 75 30.67 10.70 6.58
CA LEU A 75 31.76 11.68 6.45
C LEU A 75 33.02 11.11 5.79
N VAL A 76 33.37 9.85 6.09
CA VAL A 76 34.53 9.17 5.51
C VAL A 76 34.37 8.99 4.00
N ASP A 77 33.16 8.67 3.53
CA ASP A 77 32.91 8.46 2.11
C ASP A 77 33.13 9.73 1.27
N TRP A 78 32.95 10.93 1.83
CA TRP A 78 33.23 12.19 1.13
C TRP A 78 34.72 12.48 0.99
N THR A 79 35.52 12.12 1.99
CA THR A 79 36.98 12.37 1.97
C THR A 79 37.72 11.55 0.92
N LYS A 80 37.21 10.36 0.59
CA LYS A 80 37.75 9.49 -0.47
C LYS A 80 37.54 10.03 -1.89
N ILE A 81 36.56 10.91 -2.10
CA ILE A 81 36.28 11.49 -3.42
C ILE A 81 37.24 12.64 -3.74
N VAL A 82 37.76 13.32 -2.72
CA VAL A 82 38.51 14.58 -2.87
C VAL A 82 40.03 14.38 -2.96
N THR A 83 40.56 13.23 -2.55
CA THR A 83 42.00 12.98 -2.54
C THR A 83 42.41 12.10 -3.72
N VAL A 84 42.97 12.74 -4.76
CA VAL A 84 43.76 12.15 -5.85
C VAL A 84 45.23 12.47 -5.61
#